data_AF-A0A653AZN7-F1
#
_entry.id   AF-A0A653AZN7-F1
#
_cell.length_a   1.000
_cell.length_b   1.000
_cell.length_c   1.000
_cell.angle_alpha   90.00
_cell.angle_beta   90.00
_cell.angle_gamma   90.00
#
_symmetry.space_group_name_H-M   'P 1'
#
loop_
_entity.id
_entity.type
_entity.pdbx_description
1 polymer ?
#
loop_
_entity_poly.entity_id
_entity_poly.type
_entity_poly.pdbx_seq_one_letter_code
_entity_poly.pdbx_strand_id
1 'polypeptide(L)'
;MDHEADQYSASGLVPVTQAVRHGDTWVYRSALSFYESLNGGRSMRALKGDELRRVLQGKQFVPCVYTATAYGFKSYRSGVLQIPSADILYGLNE
;
A
#
# COMPACT_ATOMS: atom_id res chain seq x y z
N MET A 1 12.79 -19.24 -8.14
CA MET A 1 11.75 -18.35 -8.72
C MET A 1 12.16 -16.96 -8.33
N ASP A 2 12.75 -16.23 -9.27
CA ASP A 2 13.16 -14.85 -9.07
C ASP A 2 11.91 -14.02 -8.81
N HIS A 3 11.63 -13.72 -7.54
CA HIS A 3 10.70 -12.66 -7.21
C HIS A 3 11.41 -11.37 -7.59
N GLU A 4 11.16 -10.89 -8.81
CA GLU A 4 11.44 -9.49 -9.14
C GLU A 4 10.69 -8.68 -8.09
N ALA A 5 11.44 -8.08 -7.16
CA ALA A 5 10.84 -7.35 -6.07
C ALA A 5 10.07 -6.17 -6.66
N ASP A 6 8.80 -6.02 -6.27
CA ASP A 6 7.96 -4.92 -6.72
C ASP A 6 8.75 -3.60 -6.58
N GLN A 7 8.92 -2.89 -7.70
CA GLN A 7 9.70 -1.65 -7.72
C GLN A 7 9.14 -0.63 -6.73
N TYR A 8 7.82 -0.60 -6.56
CA TYR A 8 7.11 0.26 -5.65
C TYR A 8 6.16 -0.55 -4.77
N SER A 9 6.17 -0.28 -3.47
CA SER A 9 5.25 -0.89 -2.53
C SER A 9 4.76 0.14 -1.50
N ALA A 10 3.63 -0.14 -0.87
CA ALA A 10 3.13 0.60 0.28
C ALA A 10 2.80 -0.37 1.39
N SER A 11 3.28 -0.11 2.61
CA SER A 11 3.03 -0.99 3.75
C SER A 11 2.87 -0.22 5.05
N GLY A 12 2.14 -0.83 5.99
CA GLY A 12 1.82 -0.26 7.29
C GLY A 12 1.19 -1.31 8.20
N LEU A 13 1.16 -1.02 9.49
CA LEU A 13 0.51 -1.87 10.49
C LEU A 13 -0.95 -1.44 10.67
N VAL A 14 -1.85 -2.42 10.81
CA VAL A 14 -3.25 -2.17 11.14
C VAL A 14 -3.40 -2.20 12.67
N PRO A 15 -3.66 -1.06 13.33
CA PRO A 15 -3.92 -1.04 14.77
C PRO A 15 -5.28 -1.65 15.08
N VAL A 16 -5.29 -2.67 15.93
CA VAL A 16 -6.54 -3.34 16.37
C VAL A 16 -7.39 -2.42 17.25
N THR A 17 -6.76 -1.45 17.93
CA THR A 17 -7.42 -0.51 18.86
C THR A 17 -8.25 0.58 18.17
N GLN A 18 -8.13 0.74 16.85
CA GLN A 18 -8.83 1.79 16.09
C GLN A 18 -9.90 1.22 15.14
N ALA A 19 -10.31 -0.03 15.33
CA ALA A 19 -11.34 -0.64 14.51
C ALA A 19 -12.71 0.01 14.80
N VAL A 20 -13.40 0.43 13.75
CA VAL A 20 -14.76 0.98 13.84
C VAL A 20 -15.73 -0.08 13.36
N ARG A 21 -16.78 -0.36 14.14
CA ARG A 21 -17.85 -1.26 13.73
C ARG A 21 -18.89 -0.49 12.92
N HIS A 22 -19.16 -0.96 11.71
CA HIS A 22 -20.18 -0.41 10.83
C HIS A 22 -21.16 -1.52 10.47
N GLY A 23 -22.25 -1.62 11.25
CA GLY A 23 -23.18 -2.75 11.21
C GLY A 23 -22.50 -4.07 11.57
N ASP A 24 -22.51 -5.00 10.62
CA ASP A 24 -21.88 -6.33 10.76
C ASP A 24 -20.43 -6.38 10.24
N THR A 25 -19.89 -5.25 9.79
CA THR A 25 -18.52 -5.15 9.25
C THR A 25 -17.59 -4.37 10.18
N TRP A 26 -16.33 -4.78 10.20
CA TRP A 26 -15.26 -4.07 10.89
C TRP A 26 -14.45 -3.27 9.87
N VAL A 27 -14.29 -1.98 10.13
CA VAL A 27 -13.48 -1.08 9.32
C VAL A 27 -12.18 -0.79 10.06
N TYR A 28 -11.07 -1.05 9.39
CA TYR A 28 -9.74 -0.79 9.90
C TYR A 28 -9.06 0.31 9.07
N ARG A 29 -8.35 1.20 9.76
CA ARG A 29 -7.56 2.26 9.12
C ARG A 29 -6.09 2.06 9.46
N SER A 30 -5.21 2.27 8.48
CA SER A 30 -3.76 2.20 8.65
C SER A 30 -3.11 3.37 7.94
N ALA A 31 -2.03 3.89 8.53
CA ALA A 31 -1.12 4.80 7.86
C ALA A 31 -0.09 3.96 7.07
N LEU A 32 0.04 4.25 5.78
CA LEU A 32 0.96 3.55 4.90
C LEU A 32 2.19 4.41 4.62
N SER A 33 3.35 3.78 4.59
CA SER A 33 4.56 4.36 4.02
C SER A 33 4.79 3.79 2.63
N PHE A 34 5.19 4.65 1.69
CA PHE A 34 5.50 4.26 0.31
C PHE A 34 7.00 4.03 0.18
N TYR A 35 7.39 2.97 -0.51
CA TYR A 35 8.76 2.54 -0.66
C TYR A 35 9.11 2.30 -2.11
N GLU A 36 10.36 2.61 -2.46
CA GLU A 36 11.01 2.21 -3.69
C GLU A 36 12.03 1.11 -3.38
N SER A 37 11.96 0.03 -4.13
CA SER A 37 12.92 -1.06 -4.12
C SER A 37 14.15 -0.68 -4.94
N LEU A 38 15.32 -0.83 -4.34
CA LEU A 38 16.62 -0.57 -4.95
C LEU A 38 17.42 -1.86 -5.04
N ASN A 39 18.35 -1.93 -5.99
CA ASN A 39 19.24 -3.09 -6.17
C ASN A 39 18.48 -4.42 -6.36
N GLY A 40 17.36 -4.39 -7.09
CA GLY A 40 16.53 -5.56 -7.36
C GLY A 40 15.87 -6.16 -6.12
N GLY A 41 15.44 -5.34 -5.14
CA GLY A 41 14.75 -5.81 -3.94
C GLY A 41 15.59 -5.90 -2.68
N ARG A 42 16.91 -5.73 -2.78
CA ARG A 42 17.82 -5.93 -1.64
C ARG A 42 17.76 -4.82 -0.61
N SER A 43 17.25 -3.66 -1.00
CA SER A 43 17.13 -2.48 -0.14
C SER A 43 15.86 -1.72 -0.49
N MET A 44 15.25 -1.10 0.50
CA MET A 44 14.06 -0.27 0.33
C MET A 44 14.32 1.13 0.85
N ARG A 45 13.77 2.14 0.17
CA ARG A 45 13.84 3.54 0.56
C ARG A 45 12.44 4.12 0.62
N ALA A 46 12.11 4.81 1.71
CA ALA A 46 10.83 5.53 1.80
C ALA A 46 10.80 6.69 0.79
N LEU A 47 9.69 6.81 0.05
CA LEU A 47 9.44 7.88 -0.90
C LEU A 47 8.87 9.10 -0.17
N LYS A 48 9.41 10.28 -0.49
CA LYS A 48 8.81 11.56 -0.08
C LYS A 48 7.60 11.90 -0.97
N GLY A 49 6.74 12.81 -0.51
CA GLY A 49 5.53 13.22 -1.23
C GLY A 49 5.77 13.64 -2.69
N ASP A 50 6.79 14.46 -2.95
CA ASP A 50 7.14 14.89 -4.33
C ASP A 50 7.66 13.74 -5.19
N GLU A 51 8.35 12.76 -4.59
CA GLU A 51 8.80 11.57 -5.29
C GLU A 51 7.62 10.69 -5.67
N LEU A 52 6.67 10.47 -4.74
CA LEU A 52 5.45 9.74 -5.03
C LEU A 52 4.60 10.44 -6.11
N ARG A 53 4.48 11.77 -6.06
CA ARG A 53 3.81 12.58 -7.10
C ARG A 53 4.43 12.37 -8.48
N ARG A 54 5.76 12.33 -8.57
CA ARG A 54 6.47 12.04 -9.83
C ARG A 54 6.24 10.60 -10.30
N VAL A 55 6.27 9.62 -9.40
CA VAL A 55 5.97 8.22 -9.72
C VAL A 55 4.56 8.07 -10.29
N LEU A 56 3.59 8.82 -9.77
CA LEU A 56 2.19 8.77 -10.19
C LEU A 56 1.85 9.72 -11.37
N GLN A 57 2.80 10.54 -11.82
CA GLN A 57 2.55 11.56 -12.82
C GLN A 57 2.02 10.95 -14.13
N GLY A 58 0.91 11.50 -14.63
CA GLY A 58 0.26 11.05 -15.86
C GLY A 58 -0.53 9.74 -15.73
N LYS A 59 -0.57 9.12 -14.55
CA LYS A 59 -1.35 7.89 -14.30
C LYS A 59 -2.68 8.25 -13.67
N GLN A 60 -3.78 7.87 -14.32
CA GLN A 60 -5.12 7.99 -13.72
C GLN A 60 -5.37 6.88 -12.68
N PHE A 61 -4.90 5.66 -12.99
CA PHE A 61 -5.00 4.48 -12.14
C PHE A 61 -3.65 3.76 -12.02
N VAL A 62 -3.44 3.09 -10.91
CA VAL A 62 -2.29 2.22 -10.65
C VAL A 62 -2.80 0.81 -10.35
N PRO A 63 -2.32 -0.22 -11.09
CA PRO A 63 -2.61 -1.61 -10.75
C PRO A 63 -1.87 -1.99 -9.46
N CYS A 64 -2.60 -2.44 -8.45
CA CYS A 64 -2.04 -2.84 -7.17
C CYS A 64 -2.56 -4.22 -6.74
N VAL A 65 -1.71 -4.98 -6.04
CA VAL A 65 -2.13 -6.20 -5.34
C VAL A 65 -2.09 -5.91 -3.85
N TYR A 66 -3.22 -6.08 -3.18
CA TYR A 66 -3.33 -5.90 -1.74
C TYR A 66 -3.03 -7.22 -1.03
N THR A 67 -2.17 -7.17 -0.02
CA THR A 67 -1.87 -8.31 0.86
C THR A 67 -2.07 -7.88 2.30
N ALA A 68 -2.84 -8.69 3.05
CA ALA A 68 -3.06 -8.48 4.48
C ALA A 68 -2.74 -9.76 5.25
N THR A 69 -2.06 -9.61 6.38
CA THR A 69 -1.75 -10.74 7.28
C THR A 69 -2.23 -10.40 8.67
N ALA A 70 -3.10 -11.23 9.22
CA ALA A 70 -3.45 -11.22 10.63
C ALA A 70 -2.67 -12.33 11.34
N TYR A 71 -2.16 -12.03 12.54
CA TYR A 71 -1.41 -13.02 13.31
C TYR A 71 -2.26 -14.27 13.56
N GLY A 72 -1.70 -15.45 13.30
CA GLY A 72 -2.39 -16.74 13.42
C GLY A 72 -3.24 -17.14 12.20
N PHE A 73 -3.28 -16.33 11.14
CA PHE A 73 -4.04 -16.62 9.91
C PHE A 73 -3.14 -16.62 8.67
N LYS A 74 -3.60 -17.28 7.61
CA LYS A 74 -2.97 -17.17 6.28
C LYS A 74 -3.14 -15.76 5.74
N SER A 75 -2.12 -15.27 5.05
CA SER A 75 -2.19 -13.99 4.35
C SER A 75 -3.29 -14.02 3.29
N TYR A 76 -4.14 -12.99 3.30
CA TYR A 76 -5.05 -12.71 2.20
C TYR A 76 -4.30 -11.94 1.11
N ARG A 77 -4.51 -12.33 -0.15
CA ARG A 77 -3.97 -11.65 -1.34
C ARG A 77 -5.11 -11.40 -2.31
N SER A 78 -5.30 -10.15 -2.73
CA SER A 78 -6.31 -9.78 -3.71
C SER A 78 -5.89 -10.15 -5.13
N GLY A 79 -6.83 -10.03 -6.08
CA GLY A 79 -6.48 -9.81 -7.49
C GLY A 79 -5.88 -8.42 -7.72
N VAL A 80 -5.62 -8.09 -8.98
CA VAL A 80 -5.18 -6.73 -9.34
C VAL A 80 -6.35 -5.76 -9.18
N LEU A 81 -6.15 -4.74 -8.36
CA LEU A 81 -7.07 -3.63 -8.13
C LEU A 81 -6.58 -2.42 -8.91
N GLN A 82 -7.49 -1.68 -9.54
CA GLN A 82 -7.17 -0.41 -10.21
C GLN A 82 -7.40 0.73 -9.22
N ILE A 83 -6.34 1.18 -8.56
CA ILE A 83 -6.43 2.22 -7.53
C ILE A 83 -6.31 3.60 -8.20
N PRO A 84 -7.26 4.52 -8.01
CA PRO A 84 -7.13 5.88 -8.52
C PRO A 84 -5.90 6.57 -7.92
N SER A 85 -5.05 7.16 -8.76
CA SER A 85 -3.86 7.88 -8.28
C SER A 85 -4.22 9.06 -7.37
N ALA A 86 -5.40 9.67 -7.57
CA ALA A 86 -5.90 10.77 -6.75
C ALA A 86 -6.13 10.34 -5.29
N ASP A 87 -6.64 9.13 -5.05
CA ASP A 87 -6.89 8.61 -3.70
C ASP A 87 -5.57 8.34 -2.95
N ILE A 88 -4.55 7.87 -3.68
CA ILE A 88 -3.20 7.70 -3.14
C ILE A 88 -2.60 9.04 -2.71
N LEU A 89 -2.79 10.08 -3.54
CA LEU A 89 -2.26 11.42 -3.28
C LEU A 89 -3.06 12.19 -2.22
N TYR A 90 -4.35 11.90 -2.05
CA TYR A 90 -5.18 12.51 -1.01
C TYR A 90 -4.62 12.23 0.38
N GLY A 91 -4.20 10.98 0.63
CA GLY A 91 -3.64 10.55 1.90
C GLY A 91 -2.26 11.15 2.27
N LEU A 92 -1.63 11.93 1.38
CA LEU A 92 -0.37 12.63 1.67
C LEU A 92 -0.57 13.98 2.40
N ASN A 93 -1.78 14.55 2.36
CA ASN A 93 -2.05 15.89 2.87
C ASN A 93 -2.84 15.90 4.21
N GLU A 94 -3.10 14.72 4.78
CA GLU A 94 -3.62 14.55 6.15
C GLU A 94 -2.47 14.30 7.13
#